data_AF-A0A7Y4VD70-F1
#
_entry.id   AF-A0A7Y4VD70-F1
#
_cell.length_a   1.000
_cell.length_b   1.000
_cell.length_c   1.000
_cell.angle_alpha   90.00
_cell.angle_beta   90.00
_cell.angle_gamma   90.00
#
_symmetry.space_group_name_H-M   'P 1'
#
loop_
_entity.id
_entity.type
_entity.pdbx_description
1 polymer ?
#
loop_
_entity_poly.entity_id
_entity_poly.type
_entity_poly.pdbx_seq_one_letter_code
_entity_poly.pdbx_strand_id
1 'polypeptide(L)'
;TFHPGRFEPIDPGKNKDHTRELVGFAPWAITEHCGKLRSGFSYLKAFQDYGGTPEEIANAQANVIYIMGVMGHFVGDCSQPLHVTKHHNGWVGDNPKGYTTNKTIHSWIDGGFFKKTGGINPESLAGKIRPARIVGDPLKPEDLFRQMMAYLQQTHALVEPLYQMNKDGKLTPENPKSKEGREFLDDQIVKGGQMLGDLWFSSWQQATEDAYLIRQLKQRSASSGNK
;
A
#
# COMPACT_ATOMS: atom_id res chain seq x y z
N THR A 1 -5.87 -19.68 6.54
CA THR A 1 -5.72 -20.48 5.30
C THR A 1 -6.84 -20.10 4.35
N PHE A 2 -6.53 -19.75 3.10
CA PHE A 2 -7.57 -19.50 2.09
C PHE A 2 -8.26 -20.82 1.75
N HIS A 3 -9.59 -20.82 1.64
CA HIS A 3 -10.40 -22.00 1.33
C HIS A 3 -11.07 -21.82 -0.05
N PRO A 4 -10.42 -22.25 -1.15
CA PRO A 4 -10.92 -22.05 -2.50
C PRO A 4 -12.33 -22.63 -2.74
N GLY A 5 -12.67 -23.73 -2.07
CA GLY A 5 -13.98 -24.37 -2.20
C GLY A 5 -15.15 -23.63 -1.53
N ARG A 6 -14.93 -22.45 -0.94
CA ARG A 6 -15.98 -21.61 -0.34
C ARG A 6 -16.31 -20.37 -1.17
N PHE A 7 -15.73 -20.23 -2.36
CA PHE A 7 -16.08 -19.13 -3.26
C PHE A 7 -17.34 -19.49 -4.04
N GLU A 8 -18.31 -18.57 -4.00
CA GLU A 8 -19.48 -18.65 -4.87
C GLU A 8 -19.05 -18.65 -6.35
N PRO A 9 -19.79 -19.34 -7.23
CA PRO A 9 -19.55 -19.28 -8.67
C PRO A 9 -19.57 -17.84 -9.17
N ILE A 10 -18.65 -17.50 -10.06
CA ILE A 10 -18.51 -16.14 -10.58
C ILE A 10 -19.61 -15.89 -11.61
N ASP A 11 -20.41 -14.84 -11.37
CA ASP A 11 -21.45 -14.37 -12.29
C ASP A 11 -20.80 -13.79 -13.56
N PRO A 12 -20.91 -14.45 -14.73
CA PRO A 12 -20.27 -14.01 -15.97
C PRO A 12 -20.81 -12.65 -16.44
N GLY A 13 -22.06 -12.32 -16.11
CA GLY A 13 -22.68 -11.03 -16.46
C GLY A 13 -22.06 -9.85 -15.71
N LYS A 14 -21.42 -10.11 -14.56
CA LYS A 14 -20.77 -9.11 -13.69
C LYS A 14 -19.24 -9.21 -13.68
N ASN A 15 -18.66 -10.06 -14.51
CA ASN A 15 -17.22 -10.29 -14.64
C ASN A 15 -16.77 -10.31 -16.11
N LYS A 16 -17.29 -9.40 -16.93
CA LYS A 16 -17.04 -9.38 -18.38
C LYS A 16 -15.56 -9.15 -18.74
N ASP A 17 -14.80 -8.57 -17.82
CA ASP A 17 -13.38 -8.27 -17.92
C ASP A 17 -12.49 -9.33 -17.22
N HIS A 18 -13.08 -10.40 -16.68
CA HIS A 18 -12.40 -11.48 -15.95
C HIS A 18 -11.59 -11.04 -14.72
N THR A 19 -11.75 -9.80 -14.24
CA THR A 19 -10.96 -9.27 -13.11
C THR A 19 -11.42 -9.79 -11.75
N ARG A 20 -12.67 -10.26 -11.65
CA ARG A 20 -13.23 -10.84 -10.41
C ARG A 20 -12.84 -12.30 -10.17
N GLU A 21 -12.24 -12.96 -11.15
CA GLU A 21 -11.68 -14.32 -11.01
C GLU A 21 -10.35 -14.33 -10.25
N LEU A 22 -9.69 -13.18 -10.19
CA LEU A 22 -8.35 -13.04 -9.66
C LEU A 22 -8.36 -12.05 -8.49
N VAL A 23 -8.94 -12.48 -7.37
CA VAL A 23 -8.88 -11.73 -6.11
C VAL A 23 -7.53 -11.93 -5.42
N GLY A 24 -6.92 -10.86 -4.90
CA GLY A 24 -5.73 -10.96 -4.03
C GLY A 24 -4.39 -10.55 -4.64
N PHE A 25 -4.36 -9.62 -5.60
CA PHE A 25 -3.09 -9.15 -6.18
C PHE A 25 -2.33 -8.11 -5.35
N ALA A 26 -2.98 -7.40 -4.42
CA ALA A 26 -2.32 -6.36 -3.65
C ALA A 26 -1.00 -6.79 -2.97
N PRO A 27 -0.88 -7.95 -2.28
CA PRO A 27 0.38 -8.36 -1.68
C PRO A 27 1.47 -8.67 -2.72
N TRP A 28 1.09 -9.18 -3.90
CA TRP A 28 2.00 -9.38 -5.03
C TRP A 28 2.46 -8.06 -5.62
N ALA A 29 1.52 -7.14 -5.88
CA ALA A 29 1.81 -5.82 -6.41
C ALA A 29 2.74 -5.04 -5.48
N ILE A 30 2.51 -5.05 -4.17
CA ILE A 30 3.38 -4.39 -3.20
C ILE A 30 4.79 -5.02 -3.22
N THR A 31 4.88 -6.35 -3.23
CA THR A 31 6.16 -7.07 -3.29
C THR A 31 6.94 -6.76 -4.56
N GLU A 32 6.25 -6.69 -5.70
CA GLU A 32 6.83 -6.34 -7.01
C GLU A 32 7.35 -4.89 -7.01
N HIS A 33 6.58 -3.94 -6.44
CA HIS A 33 7.00 -2.55 -6.34
C HIS A 33 8.20 -2.37 -5.43
N CYS A 34 8.34 -3.14 -4.34
CA CYS A 34 9.58 -3.19 -3.56
C CYS A 34 10.77 -3.67 -4.43
N GLY A 35 10.57 -4.67 -5.27
CA GLY A 35 11.58 -5.13 -6.22
C GLY A 35 12.01 -4.02 -7.19
N LYS A 36 11.04 -3.34 -7.82
CA LYS A 36 11.27 -2.19 -8.70
C LYS A 36 12.01 -1.06 -7.99
N LEU A 37 11.61 -0.76 -6.76
CA LEU A 37 12.18 0.32 -5.96
C LEU A 37 13.62 0.02 -5.55
N ARG A 38 13.93 -1.23 -5.13
CA ARG A 38 15.32 -1.67 -4.90
C ARG A 38 16.17 -1.48 -6.14
N SER A 39 15.69 -1.91 -7.31
CA SER A 39 16.41 -1.73 -8.57
C SER A 39 16.60 -0.25 -8.91
N GLY A 40 15.57 0.59 -8.73
CA GLY A 40 15.66 2.03 -8.97
C GLY A 40 16.71 2.69 -8.09
N PHE A 41 16.79 2.30 -6.81
CA PHE A 41 17.83 2.77 -5.90
C PHE A 41 19.23 2.28 -6.28
N SER A 42 19.38 1.03 -6.75
CA SER A 42 20.65 0.51 -7.28
C SER A 42 21.15 1.33 -8.46
N TYR A 43 20.25 1.70 -9.38
CA TYR A 43 20.57 2.51 -10.56
C TYR A 43 20.98 3.93 -10.15
N LEU A 44 20.21 4.54 -9.26
CA LEU A 44 20.50 5.87 -8.75
C LEU A 44 21.89 5.93 -8.10
N LYS A 45 22.21 4.99 -7.19
CA LYS A 45 23.53 4.90 -6.54
C LYS A 45 24.63 4.69 -7.58
N ALA A 46 24.44 3.80 -8.55
CA ALA A 46 25.43 3.57 -9.60
C ALA A 46 25.74 4.84 -10.42
N PHE A 47 24.72 5.60 -10.83
CA PHE A 47 24.93 6.87 -11.53
C PHE A 47 25.61 7.92 -10.64
N GLN A 48 25.22 8.03 -9.37
CA GLN A 48 25.81 8.99 -8.44
C GLN A 48 27.29 8.71 -8.16
N ASP A 49 27.65 7.44 -7.96
CA ASP A 49 28.96 7.06 -7.44
C ASP A 49 29.99 6.76 -8.56
N TYR A 50 29.53 6.42 -9.77
CA TYR A 50 30.40 5.91 -10.84
C TYR A 50 30.38 6.74 -12.15
N GLY A 51 29.92 7.99 -12.11
CA GLY A 51 30.06 8.93 -13.23
C GLY A 51 28.86 8.95 -14.19
N GLY A 52 27.65 8.89 -13.64
CA GLY A 52 26.43 9.26 -14.34
C GLY A 52 26.40 10.75 -14.68
N THR A 53 25.76 11.12 -15.79
CA THR A 53 25.53 12.52 -16.12
C THR A 53 24.47 13.13 -15.18
N PRO A 54 24.41 14.48 -15.06
CA PRO A 54 23.35 15.12 -14.29
C PRO A 54 21.94 14.72 -14.73
N GLU A 55 21.73 14.50 -16.04
CA GLU A 55 20.44 14.07 -16.59
C GLU A 55 20.12 12.60 -16.23
N GLU A 56 21.10 11.70 -16.28
CA GLU A 56 20.91 10.29 -15.87
C GLU A 56 20.52 10.19 -14.39
N ILE A 57 21.18 10.98 -13.53
CA ILE A 57 20.88 11.04 -12.10
C ILE A 57 19.46 11.60 -11.88
N ALA A 58 19.11 12.70 -12.54
CA ALA A 58 17.77 13.31 -12.42
C ALA A 58 16.66 12.34 -12.88
N ASN A 59 16.88 11.64 -13.99
CA ASN A 59 15.94 10.64 -14.50
C ASN A 59 15.81 9.44 -13.54
N ALA A 60 16.92 8.96 -12.96
CA ALA A 60 16.89 7.90 -11.97
C ALA A 60 16.12 8.32 -10.70
N GLN A 61 16.30 9.55 -10.23
CA GLN A 61 15.53 10.11 -9.11
C GLN A 61 14.03 10.20 -9.43
N ALA A 62 13.67 10.69 -10.61
CA ALA A 62 12.27 10.77 -11.04
C ALA A 62 11.60 9.39 -11.10
N ASN A 63 12.30 8.38 -11.62
CA ASN A 63 11.82 6.99 -11.64
C ASN A 63 11.56 6.45 -10.23
N VAL A 64 12.49 6.69 -9.29
CA VAL A 64 12.33 6.30 -7.88
C VAL A 64 11.10 6.97 -7.27
N ILE A 65 10.95 8.28 -7.43
CA ILE A 65 9.80 9.05 -6.90
C ILE A 65 8.49 8.52 -7.47
N TYR A 66 8.45 8.24 -8.79
CA TYR A 66 7.29 7.68 -9.44
C TYR A 66 6.89 6.32 -8.84
N ILE A 67 7.85 5.40 -8.69
CA ILE A 67 7.60 4.07 -8.11
C ILE A 67 7.13 4.21 -6.65
N MET A 68 7.75 5.09 -5.86
CA MET A 68 7.32 5.39 -4.49
C MET A 68 5.87 5.89 -4.44
N GLY A 69 5.48 6.80 -5.34
CA GLY A 69 4.12 7.33 -5.43
C GLY A 69 3.08 6.27 -5.79
N VAL A 70 3.35 5.47 -6.83
CA VAL A 70 2.46 4.37 -7.24
C VAL A 70 2.29 3.34 -6.13
N MET A 71 3.38 2.98 -5.44
CA MET A 71 3.36 2.08 -4.31
C MET A 71 2.51 2.61 -3.15
N GLY A 72 2.50 3.93 -2.93
CA GLY A 72 1.69 4.59 -1.91
C GLY A 72 0.19 4.32 -2.06
N HIS A 73 -0.31 4.22 -3.30
CA HIS A 73 -1.70 3.87 -3.57
C HIS A 73 -2.05 2.47 -3.05
N PHE A 74 -1.27 1.45 -3.44
CA PHE A 74 -1.55 0.07 -3.05
C PHE A 74 -1.44 -0.16 -1.54
N VAL A 75 -0.39 0.37 -0.91
CA VAL A 75 -0.18 0.19 0.54
C VAL A 75 -1.21 0.98 1.34
N GLY A 76 -1.54 2.21 0.89
CA GLY A 76 -2.58 3.03 1.51
C GLY A 76 -3.95 2.38 1.46
N ASP A 77 -4.38 1.90 0.29
CA ASP A 77 -5.66 1.21 0.15
C ASP A 77 -5.72 -0.04 1.04
N CYS A 78 -4.63 -0.81 1.14
CA CYS A 78 -4.54 -1.99 2.01
C CYS A 78 -4.58 -1.68 3.51
N SER A 79 -4.52 -0.41 3.91
CA SER A 79 -4.76 0.00 5.30
C SER A 79 -6.25 0.19 5.59
N GLN A 80 -7.10 0.32 4.58
CA GLN A 80 -8.52 0.57 4.73
C GLN A 80 -9.29 -0.78 4.72
N PRO A 81 -10.03 -1.15 5.80
CA PRO A 81 -10.69 -2.46 5.92
C PRO A 81 -11.57 -2.90 4.73
N LEU A 82 -12.29 -1.98 4.10
CA LEU A 82 -13.16 -2.27 2.95
C LEU A 82 -12.38 -2.61 1.67
N HIS A 83 -11.09 -2.27 1.56
CA HIS A 83 -10.27 -2.63 0.40
C HIS A 83 -9.69 -4.06 0.48
N VAL A 84 -9.85 -4.75 1.61
CA VAL A 84 -9.32 -6.11 1.82
C VAL A 84 -10.41 -7.16 2.03
N THR A 85 -11.66 -6.85 1.68
CA THR A 85 -12.83 -7.72 1.94
C THR A 85 -13.81 -7.77 0.77
N LYS A 86 -14.60 -8.84 0.71
CA LYS A 86 -15.76 -8.93 -0.19
C LYS A 86 -16.91 -7.99 0.21
N HIS A 87 -16.93 -7.52 1.46
CA HIS A 87 -17.95 -6.61 1.99
C HIS A 87 -17.59 -5.14 1.71
N HIS A 88 -16.96 -4.83 0.58
CA HIS A 88 -16.43 -3.49 0.33
C HIS A 88 -17.55 -2.44 0.19
N ASN A 89 -18.65 -2.75 -0.50
CA ASN A 89 -19.79 -1.87 -0.77
C ASN A 89 -21.04 -2.28 0.03
N GLY A 90 -20.89 -2.52 1.33
CA GLY A 90 -21.95 -3.05 2.18
C GLY A 90 -21.81 -4.56 2.44
N TRP A 91 -22.47 -5.02 3.49
CA TRP A 91 -22.44 -6.43 3.90
C TRP A 91 -23.11 -7.32 2.85
N VAL A 92 -22.59 -8.53 2.65
CA VAL A 92 -23.03 -9.47 1.61
C VAL A 92 -23.14 -10.87 2.19
N GLY A 93 -24.24 -11.57 1.92
CA GLY A 93 -24.54 -12.88 2.49
C GLY A 93 -25.18 -12.79 3.88
N ASP A 94 -25.04 -13.84 4.68
CA ASP A 94 -25.63 -13.93 6.01
C ASP A 94 -25.27 -12.73 6.88
N ASN A 95 -26.29 -12.06 7.42
CA ASN A 95 -26.14 -10.81 8.17
C ASN A 95 -26.91 -10.84 9.50
N PRO A 96 -26.63 -11.80 10.41
CA PRO A 96 -27.35 -11.93 11.67
C PRO A 96 -27.16 -10.72 12.59
N LYS A 97 -26.06 -9.97 12.40
CA LYS A 97 -25.76 -8.74 13.15
C LYS A 97 -26.39 -7.49 12.55
N GLY A 98 -27.08 -7.58 11.40
CA GLY A 98 -27.81 -6.46 10.80
C GLY A 98 -26.91 -5.29 10.41
N TYR A 99 -25.73 -5.56 9.86
CA TYR A 99 -24.84 -4.55 9.30
C TYR A 99 -25.41 -3.92 8.03
N THR A 100 -24.97 -2.70 7.71
CA THR A 100 -25.50 -1.98 6.54
C THR A 100 -25.17 -2.72 5.25
N THR A 101 -26.15 -2.77 4.34
CA THR A 101 -26.00 -3.22 2.95
C THR A 101 -25.90 -2.04 1.98
N ASN A 102 -25.80 -0.82 2.52
CA ASN A 102 -25.68 0.39 1.72
C ASN A 102 -24.37 0.40 0.92
N LYS A 103 -24.50 0.51 -0.40
CA LYS A 103 -23.39 0.51 -1.36
C LYS A 103 -22.49 1.74 -1.27
N THR A 104 -22.90 2.79 -0.57
CA THR A 104 -22.11 4.03 -0.46
C THR A 104 -21.12 4.03 0.70
N ILE A 105 -21.15 3.03 1.60
CA ILE A 105 -20.26 2.99 2.78
C ILE A 105 -18.78 3.07 2.40
N HIS A 106 -18.39 2.45 1.29
CA HIS A 106 -17.02 2.49 0.76
C HIS A 106 -16.56 3.92 0.50
N SER A 107 -17.24 4.60 -0.41
CA SER A 107 -16.94 6.00 -0.76
C SER A 107 -17.08 6.94 0.44
N TRP A 108 -17.97 6.60 1.38
CA TRP A 108 -18.19 7.39 2.57
C TRP A 108 -16.95 7.41 3.46
N ILE A 109 -16.34 6.26 3.74
CA ILE A 109 -15.16 6.23 4.61
C ILE A 109 -13.84 6.53 3.89
N ASP A 110 -13.76 6.30 2.57
CA ASP A 110 -12.59 6.66 1.76
C ASP A 110 -12.36 8.18 1.71
N GLY A 111 -13.40 9.00 1.91
CA GLY A 111 -13.23 10.45 1.91
C GLY A 111 -14.43 11.27 2.33
N GLY A 112 -15.65 10.77 2.17
CA GLY A 112 -16.87 11.50 2.53
C GLY A 112 -16.92 11.94 4.00
N PHE A 113 -16.60 11.02 4.91
CA PHE A 113 -16.57 11.27 6.35
C PHE A 113 -15.47 12.27 6.72
N PHE A 114 -14.26 12.11 6.17
CA PHE A 114 -13.17 13.08 6.38
C PHE A 114 -13.56 14.48 5.90
N LYS A 115 -14.11 14.59 4.69
CA LYS A 115 -14.57 15.88 4.14
C LYS A 115 -15.61 16.55 5.04
N LYS A 116 -16.48 15.77 5.68
CA LYS A 116 -17.51 16.26 6.59
C LYS A 116 -17.02 16.53 8.01
N THR A 117 -15.84 16.03 8.38
CA THR A 117 -15.23 16.20 9.72
C THR A 117 -13.98 17.08 9.69
N GLY A 118 -13.87 17.98 8.71
CA GLY A 118 -12.79 18.98 8.65
C GLY A 118 -11.53 18.54 7.90
N GLY A 119 -11.57 17.42 7.17
CA GLY A 119 -10.46 16.91 6.39
C GLY A 119 -9.41 16.17 7.22
N ILE A 120 -8.40 15.64 6.52
CA ILE A 120 -7.23 14.98 7.14
C ILE A 120 -6.25 16.07 7.59
N ASN A 121 -5.64 15.90 8.77
CA ASN A 121 -4.56 16.76 9.25
C ASN A 121 -3.23 15.97 9.23
N PRO A 122 -2.40 16.11 8.17
CA PRO A 122 -1.18 15.34 8.03
C PRO A 122 -0.17 15.57 9.16
N GLU A 123 -0.07 16.80 9.66
CA GLU A 123 0.89 17.15 10.73
C GLU A 123 0.57 16.42 12.03
N SER A 124 -0.72 16.39 12.41
CA SER A 124 -1.17 15.65 13.59
C SER A 124 -0.93 14.14 13.46
N LEU A 125 -1.12 13.58 12.27
CA LEU A 125 -0.91 12.15 12.02
C LEU A 125 0.59 11.79 11.91
N ALA A 126 1.41 12.68 11.36
CA ALA A 126 2.86 12.51 11.32
C ALA A 126 3.49 12.47 12.72
N GLY A 127 2.86 13.07 13.73
CA GLY A 127 3.28 12.92 15.13
C GLY A 127 3.05 11.50 15.71
N LYS A 128 2.25 10.66 15.04
CA LYS A 128 1.88 9.31 15.51
C LYS A 128 2.69 8.18 14.87
N ILE A 129 3.48 8.47 13.83
CA ILE A 129 4.34 7.45 13.21
C ILE A 129 5.63 7.28 14.03
N ARG A 130 6.18 6.07 13.98
CA ARG A 130 7.51 5.74 14.51
C ARG A 130 8.57 5.80 13.39
N PRO A 131 9.87 5.87 13.74
CA PRO A 131 10.94 5.67 12.78
C PRO A 131 10.75 4.38 11.97
N ALA A 132 11.14 4.45 10.70
CA ALA A 132 11.02 3.34 9.76
C ALA A 132 11.89 2.15 10.19
N ARG A 133 11.40 0.94 9.92
CA ARG A 133 12.07 -0.32 10.23
C ARG A 133 12.13 -1.19 8.99
N ILE A 134 13.11 -2.11 8.98
CA ILE A 134 13.23 -3.10 7.92
C ILE A 134 12.05 -4.07 8.00
N VAL A 135 11.42 -4.32 6.85
CA VAL A 135 10.35 -5.28 6.64
C VAL A 135 10.76 -6.23 5.52
N GLY A 136 10.68 -7.52 5.81
CA GLY A 136 11.09 -8.58 4.89
C GLY A 136 12.61 -8.68 4.72
N ASP A 137 13.04 -9.87 4.36
CA ASP A 137 14.42 -10.21 4.04
C ASP A 137 14.52 -10.62 2.55
N PRO A 138 15.23 -9.86 1.69
CA PRO A 138 15.33 -10.16 0.27
C PRO A 138 16.04 -11.49 -0.01
N LEU A 139 16.81 -12.02 0.94
CA LEU A 139 17.51 -13.29 0.82
C LEU A 139 16.61 -14.48 1.16
N LYS A 140 15.43 -14.24 1.74
CA LYS A 140 14.45 -15.28 2.07
C LYS A 140 13.29 -15.23 1.08
N PRO A 141 13.11 -16.28 0.26
CA PRO A 141 11.99 -16.35 -0.66
C PRO A 141 10.66 -16.11 0.07
N GLU A 142 9.80 -15.28 -0.55
CA GLU A 142 8.45 -14.95 -0.07
C GLU A 142 8.36 -14.21 1.27
N ASP A 143 9.47 -13.88 1.94
CA ASP A 143 9.39 -13.29 3.29
C ASP A 143 8.61 -11.98 3.29
N LEU A 144 8.93 -11.08 2.37
CA LEU A 144 8.18 -9.83 2.18
C LEU A 144 6.70 -10.10 1.86
N PHE A 145 6.41 -11.08 1.00
CA PHE A 145 5.03 -11.44 0.67
C PHE A 145 4.26 -11.88 1.92
N ARG A 146 4.88 -12.71 2.77
CA ARG A 146 4.28 -13.15 4.05
C ARG A 146 4.03 -11.98 4.99
N GLN A 147 4.95 -11.02 5.06
CA GLN A 147 4.75 -9.79 5.84
C GLN A 147 3.57 -8.96 5.30
N MET A 148 3.42 -8.86 3.98
CA MET A 148 2.27 -8.16 3.38
C MET A 148 0.97 -8.92 3.62
N MET A 149 0.98 -10.25 3.55
CA MET A 149 -0.19 -11.05 3.92
C MET A 149 -0.58 -10.85 5.39
N ALA A 150 0.39 -10.78 6.30
CA ALA A 150 0.12 -10.51 7.71
C ALA A 150 -0.48 -9.10 7.91
N TYR A 151 0.04 -8.09 7.20
CA TYR A 151 -0.52 -6.75 7.19
C TYR A 151 -1.99 -6.72 6.72
N LEU A 152 -2.29 -7.36 5.59
CA LEU A 152 -3.65 -7.44 5.05
C LEU A 152 -4.60 -8.21 6.00
N GLN A 153 -4.12 -9.28 6.64
CA GLN A 153 -4.92 -10.03 7.62
C GLN A 153 -5.26 -9.19 8.86
N GLN A 154 -4.31 -8.39 9.34
CA GLN A 154 -4.54 -7.45 10.43
C GLN A 154 -5.55 -6.37 10.03
N THR A 155 -5.47 -5.82 8.81
CA THR A 155 -6.48 -4.89 8.30
C THR A 155 -7.85 -5.55 8.16
N HIS A 156 -7.91 -6.79 7.64
CA HIS A 156 -9.16 -7.52 7.45
C HIS A 156 -9.88 -7.80 8.77
N ALA A 157 -9.14 -8.03 9.86
CA ALA A 157 -9.73 -8.20 11.19
C ALA A 157 -10.53 -6.98 11.67
N LEU A 158 -10.32 -5.81 11.06
CA LEU A 158 -10.99 -4.55 11.38
C LEU A 158 -12.27 -4.30 10.56
N VAL A 159 -12.61 -5.19 9.60
CA VAL A 159 -13.83 -5.07 8.77
C VAL A 159 -15.08 -5.07 9.64
N GLU A 160 -15.24 -6.08 10.48
CA GLU A 160 -16.43 -6.17 11.33
C GLU A 160 -16.50 -5.04 12.39
N PRO A 161 -15.39 -4.67 13.08
CA PRO A 161 -15.35 -3.46 13.91
C PRO A 161 -15.81 -2.20 13.18
N LEU A 162 -15.36 -1.96 11.95
CA LEU A 162 -15.79 -0.82 11.15
C LEU A 162 -17.31 -0.85 10.88
N TYR A 163 -17.86 -2.01 10.51
CA TYR A 163 -19.30 -2.17 10.31
C TYR A 163 -20.10 -1.95 11.60
N GLN A 164 -19.57 -2.39 12.73
CA GLN A 164 -20.16 -2.12 14.04
C GLN A 164 -20.14 -0.63 14.36
N MET A 165 -19.02 0.08 14.13
CA MET A 165 -18.95 1.53 14.31
C MET A 165 -19.96 2.27 13.43
N ASN A 166 -20.14 1.83 12.18
CA ASN A 166 -21.18 2.37 11.30
C ASN A 166 -22.58 2.16 11.91
N LYS A 167 -22.88 0.93 12.36
CA LYS A 167 -24.17 0.58 12.95
C LYS A 167 -24.47 1.39 14.22
N ASP A 168 -23.45 1.64 15.04
CA ASP A 168 -23.54 2.44 16.26
C ASP A 168 -23.63 3.96 15.98
N GLY A 169 -23.61 4.37 14.71
CA GLY A 169 -23.64 5.77 14.28
C GLY A 169 -22.34 6.53 14.50
N LYS A 170 -21.23 5.86 14.83
CA LYS A 170 -19.92 6.49 15.04
C LYS A 170 -19.27 6.98 13.74
N LEU A 171 -19.85 6.66 12.59
CA LEU A 171 -19.45 7.19 11.27
C LEU A 171 -20.45 8.23 10.74
N THR A 172 -21.29 8.78 11.62
CA THR A 172 -22.22 9.89 11.32
C THR A 172 -21.67 11.17 11.94
N PRO A 173 -21.33 12.22 11.16
CA PRO A 173 -20.62 13.40 11.66
C PRO A 173 -21.35 14.11 12.81
N GLU A 174 -22.68 14.13 12.76
CA GLU A 174 -23.54 14.78 13.74
C GLU A 174 -23.63 14.00 15.07
N ASN A 175 -23.20 12.74 15.08
CA ASN A 175 -23.20 11.93 16.30
C ASN A 175 -22.04 12.36 17.22
N PRO A 176 -22.26 12.62 18.51
CA PRO A 176 -21.19 12.96 19.45
C PRO A 176 -20.07 11.90 19.53
N LYS A 177 -20.38 10.63 19.25
CA LYS A 177 -19.42 9.52 19.21
C LYS A 177 -18.64 9.45 17.89
N SER A 178 -18.83 10.39 16.96
CA SER A 178 -18.12 10.42 15.67
C SER A 178 -16.61 10.58 15.82
N LYS A 179 -16.15 11.11 16.96
CA LYS A 179 -14.73 11.17 17.31
C LYS A 179 -14.08 9.80 17.36
N GLU A 180 -14.75 8.78 17.89
CA GLU A 180 -14.23 7.41 17.94
C GLU A 180 -14.06 6.82 16.54
N GLY A 181 -15.04 7.07 15.65
CA GLY A 181 -14.94 6.66 14.24
C GLY A 181 -13.83 7.42 13.51
N ARG A 182 -13.65 8.70 13.82
CA ARG A 182 -12.54 9.51 13.29
C ARG A 182 -11.18 8.98 13.73
N GLU A 183 -11.01 8.71 15.01
CA GLU A 183 -9.78 8.13 15.56
C GLU A 183 -9.44 6.79 14.91
N PHE A 184 -10.44 5.92 14.74
CA PHE A 184 -10.26 4.66 14.04
C PHE A 184 -9.75 4.85 12.59
N LEU A 185 -10.36 5.76 11.82
CA LEU A 185 -9.96 6.00 10.44
C LEU A 185 -8.59 6.70 10.34
N ASP A 186 -8.29 7.64 11.24
CA ASP A 186 -6.98 8.26 11.37
C ASP A 186 -5.89 7.22 11.68
N ASP A 187 -6.18 6.24 12.53
CA ASP A 187 -5.26 5.14 12.84
C ASP A 187 -4.97 4.27 11.61
N GLN A 188 -5.93 4.10 10.70
CA GLN A 188 -5.69 3.39 9.43
C GLN A 188 -4.79 4.21 8.49
N ILE A 189 -4.92 5.53 8.45
CA ILE A 189 -3.99 6.41 7.71
C ILE A 189 -2.57 6.28 8.29
N VAL A 190 -2.43 6.33 9.62
CA VAL A 190 -1.14 6.18 10.31
C VAL A 190 -0.53 4.80 10.01
N LYS A 191 -1.31 3.71 10.07
CA LYS A 191 -0.83 2.37 9.73
C LYS A 191 -0.37 2.26 8.28
N GLY A 192 -1.13 2.83 7.33
CA GLY A 192 -0.77 2.88 5.92
C GLY A 192 0.54 3.64 5.70
N GLY A 193 0.65 4.85 6.25
CA GLY A 193 1.86 5.66 6.19
C GLY A 193 3.08 4.99 6.84
N GLN A 194 2.88 4.32 7.99
CA GLN A 194 3.93 3.58 8.68
C GLN A 194 4.48 2.43 7.83
N MET A 195 3.58 1.60 7.29
CA MET A 195 3.97 0.47 6.44
C MET A 195 4.66 0.97 5.16
N LEU A 196 4.13 2.03 4.53
CA LEU A 196 4.72 2.63 3.34
C LEU A 196 6.15 3.12 3.61
N GLY A 197 6.36 3.84 4.72
CA GLY A 197 7.68 4.30 5.13
C GLY A 197 8.65 3.16 5.44
N ASP A 198 8.18 2.11 6.13
CA ASP A 198 8.97 0.90 6.40
C ASP A 198 9.41 0.23 5.08
N LEU A 199 8.52 0.12 4.10
CA LEU A 199 8.82 -0.52 2.81
C LEU A 199 9.76 0.31 1.93
N TRP A 200 9.58 1.63 1.88
CA TRP A 200 10.52 2.54 1.20
C TRP A 200 11.92 2.44 1.83
N PHE A 201 12.00 2.52 3.16
CA PHE A 201 13.25 2.40 3.88
C PHE A 201 13.91 1.05 3.66
N SER A 202 13.15 -0.04 3.73
CA SER A 202 13.64 -1.40 3.44
C SER A 202 14.22 -1.49 2.03
N SER A 203 13.49 -0.97 1.04
CA SER A 203 13.94 -0.99 -0.36
C SER A 203 15.22 -0.18 -0.56
N TRP A 204 15.37 0.97 0.12
CA TRP A 204 16.59 1.78 0.07
C TRP A 204 17.81 1.07 0.68
N GLN A 205 17.63 0.51 1.88
CA GLN A 205 18.69 -0.16 2.64
C GLN A 205 19.12 -1.49 2.00
N GLN A 206 18.18 -2.18 1.36
CA GLN A 206 18.41 -3.50 0.74
C GLN A 206 18.79 -3.41 -0.75
N ALA A 207 18.86 -2.20 -1.32
CA ALA A 207 19.34 -2.02 -2.69
C ALA A 207 20.83 -2.33 -2.78
N THR A 208 21.17 -3.33 -3.60
CA THR A 208 22.55 -3.77 -3.88
C THR A 208 23.19 -2.94 -4.99
N GLU A 209 24.48 -3.09 -5.23
CA GLU A 209 25.13 -2.47 -6.39
C GLU A 209 24.63 -3.05 -7.72
N ASP A 210 24.48 -2.20 -8.73
CA ASP A 210 24.27 -2.65 -10.12
C ASP A 210 25.63 -2.85 -10.81
N ALA A 211 26.20 -4.05 -10.67
CA ALA A 211 27.50 -4.39 -11.25
C ALA A 211 27.56 -4.25 -12.77
N TYR A 212 26.42 -4.42 -13.47
CA TYR A 212 26.37 -4.26 -14.93
C TYR A 212 26.50 -2.79 -15.31
N LEU A 213 25.66 -1.93 -14.75
CA LEU A 213 25.67 -0.50 -15.02
C LEU A 213 27.00 0.13 -14.58
N ILE A 214 27.51 -0.23 -13.41
CA ILE A 214 28.82 0.24 -12.93
C ILE A 214 29.93 -0.08 -13.93
N ARG A 215 29.93 -1.29 -14.51
CA ARG A 215 30.92 -1.66 -15.53
C ARG A 215 30.80 -0.79 -16.78
N GLN A 216 29.58 -0.52 -17.25
CA GLN A 216 29.33 0.34 -18.42
C GLN A 216 29.83 1.77 -18.17
N LEU A 217 29.53 2.32 -17.00
CA LEU A 217 29.95 3.67 -16.61
C LEU A 217 31.49 3.78 -16.53
N LYS A 218 32.17 2.79 -15.93
CA LYS A 218 33.64 2.75 -15.88
C LYS A 218 34.26 2.68 -17.27
N GLN A 219 33.70 1.88 -18.17
CA GLN A 219 34.18 1.77 -19.56
C GLN A 219 33.99 3.09 -20.33
N ARG A 220 32.86 3.77 -20.13
CA ARG A 220 32.58 5.10 -20.70
C ARG A 220 33.62 6.12 -20.23
N SER A 221 33.90 6.18 -18.93
CA SER A 221 34.90 7.09 -18.36
C SER A 221 36.32 6.82 -18.88
N ALA A 222 36.72 5.55 -18.99
CA ALA A 222 38.03 5.18 -19.53
C ALA A 222 38.19 5.57 -21.02
N SER A 223 37.10 5.49 -21.79
CA SER A 223 37.10 5.87 -23.21
C SER A 223 37.14 7.38 -23.41
N SER A 224 36.58 8.15 -22.49
CA SER A 224 36.58 9.62 -22.52
C SER A 224 37.91 10.23 -22.06
N GLY A 225 38.68 9.53 -21.21
CA GLY A 225 40.01 9.98 -20.74
C GLY A 225 41.17 9.69 -21.69
N ASN A 226 40.93 8.96 -22.78
CA ASN A 226 41.93 8.60 -23.80
C ASN A 226 41.83 9.49 -25.07
N LYS A 227 41.08 10.59 -24.99
CA LYS A 227 40.99 11.65 -26.00
C LYS A 227 41.55 12.94 -25.45
#